data_AF-A0AA38L1S0-F1
#
_entry.id   AF-A0AA38L1S0-F1
#
_cell.length_a   1.000
_cell.length_b   1.000
_cell.length_c   1.000
_cell.angle_alpha   90.00
_cell.angle_beta   90.00
_cell.angle_gamma   90.00
#
_symmetry.space_group_name_H-M   'P 1'
#
loop_
_entity.id
_entity.type
_entity.pdbx_description
1 polymer ?
#
loop_
_entity_poly.entity_id
_entity_poly.type
_entity_poly.pdbx_seq_one_letter_code
_entity_poly.pdbx_strand_id
1 'polypeptide(L)'
;KWDAVATCFFIDTAHNVVEYIEIISNILKDGGVWINLGPLLYHFADIHAPEDEMSIELSLEDVKRIAFHYGFELEAERTIETTYTANSRSMMQ
;
A
#
# COMPACT_ATOMS: atom_id res chain seq x y z
N LYS A 1 15.36 -5.90 12.45
CA LYS A 1 15.18 -6.38 11.06
C LYS A 1 14.21 -7.56 11.07
N TRP A 2 13.29 -7.66 10.11
CA TRP A 2 12.20 -8.64 10.06
C TRP A 2 12.37 -9.62 8.90
N ASP A 3 11.90 -10.85 9.07
CA ASP A 3 11.89 -11.87 8.00
C ASP A 3 10.74 -11.61 7.00
N ALA A 4 9.64 -11.04 7.48
CA ALA A 4 8.51 -10.67 6.66
C ALA A 4 7.82 -9.40 7.18
N VAL A 5 7.22 -8.65 6.26
CA VAL A 5 6.27 -7.56 6.56
C VAL A 5 4.99 -7.85 5.80
N ALA A 6 3.85 -7.80 6.50
CA ALA A 6 2.53 -8.00 5.91
C ALA A 6 1.68 -6.74 6.08
N THR A 7 1.23 -6.15 4.97
CA THR A 7 0.35 -4.99 4.95
C THR A 7 -1.01 -5.40 4.38
N CYS A 8 -2.10 -5.05 5.07
CA CYS A 8 -3.47 -5.41 4.68
C CYS A 8 -4.35 -4.17 4.80
N PHE A 9 -4.85 -3.61 3.68
CA PHE A 9 -5.60 -2.35 3.64
C PHE A 9 -4.87 -1.22 4.39
N PHE A 10 -3.59 -1.01 4.06
CA PHE A 10 -2.70 -0.17 4.85
C PHE A 10 -1.87 0.83 4.04
N ILE A 11 -1.30 0.44 2.91
CA ILE A 11 -0.33 1.32 2.23
C ILE A 11 -0.95 2.60 1.64
N ASP A 12 -2.26 2.60 1.45
CA ASP A 12 -3.08 3.73 1.01
C ASP A 12 -3.47 4.68 2.15
N THR A 13 -3.10 4.38 3.40
CA THR A 13 -3.23 5.31 4.53
C THR A 13 -2.04 6.26 4.67
N ALA A 14 -1.05 6.18 3.77
CA ALA A 14 0.12 7.04 3.81
C ALA A 14 -0.17 8.41 3.17
N HIS A 15 0.35 9.48 3.75
CA HIS A 15 0.52 10.75 3.04
C HIS A 15 1.50 10.61 1.88
N ASN A 16 2.54 9.80 2.09
CA ASN A 16 3.54 9.49 1.09
C ASN A 16 3.84 7.99 1.11
N VAL A 17 3.28 7.25 0.15
CA VAL A 17 3.48 5.79 0.05
C VAL A 17 4.95 5.40 -0.20
N VAL A 18 5.76 6.31 -0.75
CA VAL A 18 7.20 6.07 -0.98
C VAL A 18 7.95 5.89 0.34
N GLU A 19 7.61 6.68 1.36
CA GLU A 19 8.20 6.54 2.70
C GLU A 19 7.86 5.19 3.32
N TYR A 20 6.64 4.69 3.12
CA TYR A 20 6.26 3.35 3.59
C TYR A 20 7.12 2.28 2.91
N ILE A 21 7.28 2.33 1.58
CA ILE A 21 8.09 1.37 0.82
C ILE A 21 9.56 1.40 1.29
N GLU A 22 10.12 2.59 1.48
CA GLU A 22 11.48 2.77 2.01
C GLU A 22 11.64 2.16 3.40
N ILE A 23 10.72 2.45 4.32
CA ILE A 23 10.75 1.89 5.68
C ILE A 23 10.65 0.38 5.62
N ILE A 24 9.73 -0.17 4.82
CA ILE A 24 9.56 -1.63 4.67
C ILE A 24 10.87 -2.29 4.19
N SER A 25 11.50 -1.73 3.15
CA SER A 25 12.81 -2.20 2.67
C SER A 25 13.88 -2.12 3.77
N ASN A 26 13.95 -0.99 4.48
CA ASN A 26 14.92 -0.76 5.56
C ASN A 26 14.74 -1.68 6.76
N ILE A 27 13.52 -2.08 7.11
CA ILE A 27 13.29 -2.96 8.26
C ILE A 27 13.38 -4.45 7.90
N LEU A 28 13.31 -4.83 6.63
CA LEU A 28 13.48 -6.21 6.20
C LEU A 28 14.95 -6.64 6.24
N LYS A 29 15.18 -7.90 6.63
CA LYS A 29 16.47 -8.58 6.42
C LYS A 29 16.69 -8.81 4.92
N ASP A 30 17.93 -9.02 4.52
CA ASP A 30 18.24 -9.48 3.15
C ASP A 30 17.51 -10.81 2.90
N GLY A 31 16.80 -10.91 1.77
CA GLY A 31 15.93 -12.05 1.46
C GLY A 31 14.61 -12.10 2.23
N GLY A 32 14.31 -11.10 3.06
CA GLY A 32 13.00 -10.95 3.71
C GLY A 32 11.92 -10.58 2.71
N VAL A 33 10.66 -10.90 3.04
CA VAL A 33 9.53 -10.74 2.11
C VAL A 33 8.56 -9.66 2.54
N TRP A 34 8.05 -8.89 1.57
CA TRP A 34 6.92 -8.00 1.79
C TRP A 34 5.69 -8.54 1.07
N ILE A 35 4.60 -8.73 1.82
CA ILE A 35 3.30 -9.17 1.30
C ILE A 35 2.31 -8.03 1.49
N ASN A 36 1.74 -7.52 0.41
CA ASN A 36 0.73 -6.48 0.44
C ASN A 36 -0.61 -6.99 -0.13
N LEU A 37 -1.71 -6.69 0.56
CA LEU A 37 -3.07 -6.94 0.10
C LEU A 37 -3.95 -5.74 0.43
N GLY A 38 -4.57 -5.12 -0.57
CA GLY A 38 -5.47 -3.99 -0.34
C GLY A 38 -5.70 -3.18 -1.60
N PRO A 39 -6.62 -2.22 -1.56
CA PRO A 39 -6.81 -1.26 -2.63
C PRO A 39 -5.70 -0.20 -2.61
N LEU A 40 -5.80 0.75 -3.54
CA LEU A 40 -5.07 2.02 -3.52
C LEU A 40 -6.07 3.16 -3.38
N LEU A 41 -6.89 3.13 -2.32
CA LEU A 41 -7.85 4.18 -2.03
C LEU A 41 -7.21 5.18 -1.07
N TYR A 42 -6.45 6.11 -1.64
CA TYR A 42 -5.64 7.05 -0.86
C TYR A 42 -6.48 7.89 0.10
N HIS A 43 -6.20 7.74 1.39
CA HIS A 43 -7.02 8.28 2.48
C HIS A 43 -7.16 9.81 2.46
N PHE A 44 -6.14 10.49 1.93
CA PHE A 44 -6.02 11.95 1.95
C PHE A 44 -6.33 12.61 0.59
N ALA A 45 -6.76 11.85 -0.43
CA ALA A 45 -6.95 12.37 -1.80
C ALA A 45 -8.03 13.46 -1.90
N ASP A 46 -9.13 13.30 -1.15
CA ASP A 46 -10.28 14.22 -1.18
C ASP A 46 -10.35 15.12 0.06
N ILE A 47 -9.32 15.12 0.91
CA ILE A 47 -9.31 15.97 2.09
C ILE A 47 -8.94 17.38 1.65
N HIS A 48 -9.92 18.29 1.70
CA HIS A 48 -9.70 19.73 1.66
C HIS A 48 -9.01 20.17 2.96
N ALA A 49 -7.78 19.72 3.15
CA ALA A 49 -6.96 20.11 4.26
C ALA A 49 -6.57 21.59 4.14
N PRO A 50 -6.21 22.26 5.25
CA PRO A 50 -5.37 23.45 5.15
C PRO A 50 -4.15 23.12 4.28
N GLU A 51 -3.61 24.12 3.58
CA GLU A 51 -2.63 24.04 2.47
C GLU A 51 -1.38 23.12 2.65
N ASP A 52 -1.19 22.51 3.83
CA ASP A 52 -0.01 21.76 4.24
C ASP A 52 -0.18 20.21 4.33
N GLU A 53 -1.38 19.62 4.20
CA GLU A 53 -1.48 18.13 4.17
C GLU A 53 -1.31 17.60 2.74
N MET A 54 -0.08 17.23 2.41
CA MET A 54 0.27 16.61 1.14
C MET A 54 -0.20 15.15 1.07
N SER A 55 -0.73 14.74 -0.08
CA SER A 55 -1.07 13.36 -0.43
C SER A 55 -0.39 12.98 -1.74
N ILE A 56 0.44 11.94 -1.73
CA ILE A 56 1.09 11.39 -2.92
C ILE A 56 0.33 10.13 -3.35
N GLU A 57 -0.43 10.30 -4.42
CA GLU A 57 -1.32 9.28 -4.98
C GLU A 57 -0.66 8.63 -6.20
N LEU A 58 -0.24 7.38 -6.05
CA LEU A 58 0.46 6.65 -7.11
C LEU A 58 -0.43 5.56 -7.70
N SER A 59 -0.25 5.32 -8.99
CA SER A 59 -0.83 4.13 -9.63
C SER A 59 -0.16 2.86 -9.09
N LEU A 60 -0.83 1.71 -9.21
CA LEU A 60 -0.23 0.41 -8.88
C LEU A 60 1.09 0.17 -9.66
N GLU A 61 1.14 0.63 -10.91
CA GLU A 61 2.35 0.53 -11.73
C GLU A 61 3.52 1.31 -11.13
N ASP A 62 3.27 2.55 -10.67
CA ASP A 62 4.31 3.38 -10.06
C ASP A 62 4.73 2.88 -8.68
N VAL A 63 3.79 2.40 -7.86
CA VAL A 63 4.09 1.72 -6.59
C VAL A 63 5.06 0.55 -6.82
N LYS A 64 4.80 -0.28 -7.84
CA LYS A 64 5.68 -1.41 -8.19
C LYS A 64 7.05 -0.93 -8.68
N ARG A 65 7.11 0.07 -9.56
CA ARG A 65 8.38 0.65 -10.04
C ARG A 65 9.25 1.14 -8.88
N ILE A 66 8.64 1.80 -7.90
CA ILE A 66 9.32 2.28 -6.70
C ILE A 66 9.78 1.11 -5.84
N ALA A 67 8.94 0.09 -5.62
CA ALA A 67 9.36 -1.12 -4.90
C ALA A 67 10.58 -1.78 -5.56
N PHE A 68 10.60 -1.89 -6.89
CA PHE A 68 11.76 -2.42 -7.63
C PHE A 68 13.00 -1.55 -7.47
N HIS A 69 12.84 -0.23 -7.42
CA HIS A 69 13.94 0.69 -7.15
C HIS A 69 14.55 0.46 -5.75
N TYR A 70 13.74 0.11 -4.75
CA TYR A 70 14.20 -0.25 -3.40
C TYR A 70 14.68 -1.70 -3.26
N GLY A 71 14.88 -2.41 -4.37
CA GLY A 71 15.47 -3.75 -4.40
C GLY A 71 14.50 -4.91 -4.20
N PHE A 72 13.18 -4.66 -4.25
CA PHE A 72 12.20 -5.75 -4.26
C PHE A 72 12.14 -6.45 -5.62
N GLU A 73 11.91 -7.76 -5.59
CA GLU A 73 11.63 -8.57 -6.76
C GLU A 73 10.19 -9.11 -6.68
N LEU A 74 9.48 -9.16 -7.82
CA LEU A 74 8.09 -9.60 -7.85
C LEU A 74 8.00 -11.12 -7.89
N GLU A 75 7.59 -11.73 -6.78
CA GLU A 75 7.38 -13.17 -6.67
C GLU A 75 5.96 -13.61 -7.05
N ALA A 76 4.94 -12.84 -6.65
CA ALA A 76 3.55 -13.17 -6.91
C ALA A 76 2.66 -11.92 -7.01
N GLU A 77 1.71 -11.94 -7.94
CA GLU A 77 0.73 -10.88 -8.14
C GLU A 77 -0.61 -11.49 -8.55
N ARG A 78 -1.70 -10.99 -7.97
CA ARG A 78 -3.07 -11.32 -8.38
C ARG A 78 -4.04 -10.24 -7.96
N THR A 79 -5.09 -10.05 -8.74
CA THR A 79 -6.26 -9.25 -8.34
C THR A 79 -7.19 -10.13 -7.52
N ILE A 80 -7.64 -9.62 -6.36
CA ILE A 80 -8.56 -10.33 -5.47
C ILE A 80 -9.76 -9.43 -5.24
N GLU A 81 -10.94 -9.90 -5.60
CA GLU A 81 -12.20 -9.26 -5.21
C GLU A 81 -12.46 -9.51 -3.73
N THR A 82 -12.74 -8.45 -2.98
CA THR A 82 -13.01 -8.52 -1.55
C THR A 82 -13.83 -7.31 -1.10
N THR A 83 -14.40 -7.38 0.11
CA THR A 83 -15.15 -6.31 0.75
C THR A 83 -14.44 -5.84 2.02
N TYR A 84 -14.73 -4.62 2.47
CA TYR A 84 -14.30 -4.12 3.78
C TYR A 84 -15.52 -3.64 4.56
N THR A 85 -15.73 -4.18 5.76
CA THR A 85 -16.87 -3.84 6.66
C THR A 85 -18.25 -3.84 6.01
N ALA A 86 -18.45 -4.61 4.93
CA ALA A 86 -19.67 -4.60 4.15
C ALA A 86 -20.84 -5.32 4.82
N ASN A 87 -22.04 -4.80 4.60
CA ASN A 87 -23.28 -5.42 5.08
C ASN A 87 -23.80 -6.42 4.04
N SER A 88 -23.75 -7.71 4.36
CA SER A 88 -24.21 -8.80 3.48
C SER A 88 -25.70 -8.75 3.11
N ARG A 89 -26.51 -7.97 3.83
CA ARG A 89 -27.93 -7.74 3.54
C ARG A 89 -28.21 -6.49 2.71
N SER A 90 -27.18 -5.67 2.42
CA SER A 90 -27.33 -4.43 1.67
C SER A 90 -27.44 -4.66 0.17
N MET A 91 -28.31 -3.91 -0.50
CA MET A 91 -28.41 -3.93 -1.98
C MET A 91 -27.24 -3.17 -2.66
N MET A 92 -26.60 -2.26 -1.93
CA MET A 92 -25.39 -1.54 -2.36
C MET A 92 -24.22 -2.04 -1.51
N GLN A 93 -23.13 -2.41 -2.16
CA GLN A 93 -21.87 -2.82 -1.53
C GLN A 93 -20.83 -1.73 -1.75
#